data_AF-A0A2E1W352-F1
#
_entry.id   AF-A0A2E1W352-F1
#
_cell.length_a   1.000
_cell.length_b   1.000
_cell.length_c   1.000
_cell.angle_alpha   90.00
_cell.angle_beta   90.00
_cell.angle_gamma   90.00
#
_symmetry.space_group_name_H-M   'P 1'
#
loop_
_entity.id
_entity.type
_entity.pdbx_description
1 polymer ?
#
loop_
_entity_poly.entity_id
_entity_poly.type
_entity_poly.pdbx_seq_one_letter_code
_entity_poly.pdbx_strand_id
1 'polypeptide(L)'
;DQRVTAEAVLDLGLIREQGGGGWLNLVHYLTGRIPVSATGTVSSGNGIVKLDVEVVTFAGVEVPALVLQELVRHYTRSSSDPSGVRLDEGLTLPFDIRELRLSAREAIVVQR
;
A
#
# COMPACT_ATOMS: atom_id res chain seq x y z
N ASP A 1 18.21 -0.22 3.54
CA ASP A 1 16.98 -0.21 2.71
C ASP A 1 16.95 -1.45 1.85
N GLN A 2 15.79 -2.11 1.79
CA GLN A 2 15.61 -3.39 1.09
C GLN A 2 14.54 -3.23 0.01
N ARG A 3 14.84 -3.65 -1.21
CA ARG A 3 13.89 -3.58 -2.33
C ARG A 3 12.87 -4.70 -2.21
N VAL A 4 11.59 -4.35 -2.32
CA VAL A 4 10.47 -5.30 -2.28
C VAL A 4 9.52 -5.06 -3.43
N THR A 5 8.89 -6.14 -3.88
CA THR A 5 7.77 -6.09 -4.83
C THR A 5 6.56 -6.75 -4.17
N ALA A 6 5.44 -6.07 -4.23
CA ALA A 6 4.15 -6.56 -3.77
C ALA A 6 3.19 -6.65 -4.95
N GLU A 7 2.45 -7.75 -5.03
CA GLU A 7 1.48 -8.00 -6.09
C GLU A 7 0.13 -8.38 -5.47
N ALA A 8 -0.94 -7.82 -6.03
CA ALA A 8 -2.30 -8.06 -5.56
C ALA A 8 -3.28 -8.01 -6.73
N VAL A 9 -4.46 -8.60 -6.57
CA VAL A 9 -5.59 -8.41 -7.48
C VAL A 9 -6.67 -7.64 -6.73
N LEU A 10 -6.98 -6.44 -7.19
CA LEU A 10 -7.97 -5.57 -6.56
C LEU A 10 -9.28 -5.61 -7.34
N ASP A 11 -10.40 -5.75 -6.64
CA ASP A 11 -11.73 -5.57 -7.24
C ASP A 11 -12.17 -4.12 -7.10
N LEU A 12 -11.97 -3.36 -8.18
CA LEU A 12 -12.26 -1.92 -8.19
C LEU A 12 -13.74 -1.64 -8.52
N GLY A 13 -14.55 -2.67 -8.82
CA GLY A 13 -15.98 -2.54 -9.05
C GLY A 13 -16.74 -1.99 -7.83
N LEU A 14 -16.24 -2.28 -6.62
CA LEU A 14 -16.83 -1.84 -5.35
C LEU A 14 -16.58 -0.37 -5.03
N ILE A 15 -15.56 0.25 -5.63
CA ILE A 15 -15.18 1.65 -5.38
C ILE A 15 -16.14 2.63 -6.09
N ARG A 16 -16.88 2.14 -7.09
CA ARG A 16 -17.75 2.95 -7.96
C ARG A 16 -18.88 3.65 -7.20
N GLU A 17 -19.38 3.06 -6.12
CA GLU A 17 -20.61 3.52 -5.45
C GLU A 17 -20.41 4.71 -4.50
N GLN A 18 -19.15 5.08 -4.17
CA GLN A 18 -18.85 6.10 -3.15
C GLN A 18 -18.26 7.42 -3.68
N GLY A 19 -18.24 7.65 -5.00
CA GLY A 19 -17.52 8.77 -5.62
C GLY A 19 -18.25 10.12 -5.64
N GLY A 20 -18.13 10.90 -4.57
CA GLY A 20 -18.18 12.37 -4.67
C GLY A 20 -16.94 12.87 -5.42
N GLY A 21 -17.13 13.72 -6.44
CA GLY A 21 -16.17 13.95 -7.53
C GLY A 21 -14.78 14.45 -7.13
N GLY A 22 -13.78 14.11 -7.96
CA GLY A 22 -12.43 14.68 -7.91
C GLY A 22 -11.36 13.83 -8.60
N TRP A 23 -11.06 12.64 -8.06
CA TRP A 23 -9.82 11.90 -8.41
C TRP A 23 -10.00 10.41 -8.73
N LEU A 24 -11.13 9.80 -8.35
CA LEU A 24 -11.46 8.41 -8.71
C LEU A 24 -11.91 8.24 -10.17
N ASN A 25 -11.97 9.31 -10.96
CA ASN A 25 -12.32 9.29 -12.39
C ASN A 25 -11.44 8.39 -13.26
N LEU A 26 -10.15 8.23 -12.94
CA LEU A 26 -9.29 7.26 -13.65
C LEU A 26 -9.60 5.81 -13.25
N VAL A 27 -9.89 5.58 -11.97
CA VAL A 27 -10.26 4.26 -11.44
C VAL A 27 -11.66 3.84 -11.91
N HIS A 28 -12.53 4.78 -12.27
CA HIS A 28 -13.84 4.48 -12.83
C HIS A 28 -13.79 3.80 -14.22
N TYR A 29 -12.69 3.90 -14.95
CA TYR A 29 -12.45 3.12 -16.19
C TYR A 29 -11.91 1.72 -15.91
N LEU A 30 -11.40 1.51 -14.70
CA LEU A 30 -10.78 0.28 -14.26
C LEU A 30 -11.87 -0.58 -13.59
N THR A 31 -12.56 -1.39 -14.40
CA THR A 31 -13.66 -2.24 -13.94
C THR A 31 -13.20 -3.67 -13.65
N GLY A 32 -13.77 -4.27 -12.61
CA GLY A 32 -13.54 -5.67 -12.26
C GLY A 32 -12.23 -5.90 -11.50
N ARG A 33 -11.65 -7.08 -11.67
CA ARG A 33 -10.46 -7.55 -10.95
C ARG A 33 -9.20 -7.17 -11.71
N ILE A 34 -8.35 -6.37 -11.08
CA ILE A 34 -7.20 -5.76 -11.73
C ILE A 34 -5.93 -6.16 -11.00
N PRO A 35 -4.94 -6.73 -11.71
CA PRO A 35 -3.65 -6.97 -11.13
C PRO A 35 -2.95 -5.64 -10.89
N VAL A 36 -2.45 -5.47 -9.67
CA VAL A 36 -1.66 -4.33 -9.22
C VAL A 36 -0.31 -4.86 -8.75
N SER A 37 0.76 -4.23 -9.20
CA SER A 37 2.11 -4.48 -8.69
C SER A 37 2.71 -3.16 -8.22
N ALA A 38 3.37 -3.20 -7.07
CA ALA A 38 4.10 -2.07 -6.52
C ALA A 38 5.51 -2.51 -6.15
N THR A 39 6.50 -1.72 -6.52
CA THR A 39 7.90 -1.94 -6.17
C THR A 39 8.45 -0.70 -5.47
N GLY A 40 9.23 -0.93 -4.42
CA GLY A 40 9.79 0.14 -3.63
C GLY A 40 10.88 -0.36 -2.68
N THR A 41 11.29 0.52 -1.76
CA THR A 41 12.18 0.16 -0.67
C THR A 41 11.47 0.16 0.68
N VAL A 42 11.91 -0.74 1.56
CA VAL A 42 11.46 -0.83 2.94
C VAL A 42 12.64 -0.55 3.85
N SER A 43 12.40 0.29 4.86
CA SER A 43 13.28 0.45 6.00
C SER A 43 12.50 0.21 7.29
N SER A 44 13.09 -0.52 8.23
CA SER A 44 12.44 -0.85 9.50
C SER A 44 13.42 -0.73 10.65
N GLY A 45 12.91 -0.23 11.78
CA GLY A 45 13.67 -0.10 13.02
C GLY A 45 12.89 0.67 14.06
N ASN A 46 13.24 0.47 15.33
CA ASN A 46 12.60 1.11 16.48
C ASN A 46 11.07 0.90 16.54
N GLY A 47 10.57 -0.20 15.98
CA GLY A 47 9.13 -0.50 15.90
C GLY A 47 8.38 0.32 14.85
N ILE A 48 9.08 0.98 13.94
CA ILE A 48 8.51 1.69 12.80
C ILE A 48 8.97 1.00 11.51
N VAL A 49 8.09 0.96 10.52
CA VAL A 49 8.43 0.63 9.12
C VAL A 49 8.09 1.81 8.23
N LYS A 50 8.97 2.12 7.27
CA LYS A 50 8.73 3.12 6.22
C LYS A 50 8.80 2.44 4.87
N LEU A 51 7.91 2.85 3.98
CA LEU A 51 7.87 2.39 2.60
C LEU A 51 8.13 3.58 1.69
N ASP A 52 9.06 3.42 0.77
CA ASP A 52 9.26 4.36 -0.34
C ASP A 52 8.83 3.66 -1.63
N VAL A 53 7.71 4.10 -2.20
CA VAL A 53 7.10 3.48 -3.38
C VAL A 53 7.66 4.13 -4.63
N GLU A 54 8.38 3.36 -5.43
CA GLU A 54 9.05 3.86 -6.63
C GLU A 54 8.20 3.67 -7.89
N VAL A 55 7.64 2.47 -8.07
CA VAL A 55 6.91 2.08 -9.27
C VAL A 55 5.62 1.39 -8.87
N VAL A 56 4.52 1.78 -9.51
CA VAL A 56 3.21 1.15 -9.35
C VAL A 56 2.62 0.90 -10.72
N THR A 57 2.13 -0.32 -10.95
CA THR A 57 1.47 -0.69 -12.21
C THR A 57 0.09 -1.27 -11.96
N PHE A 58 -0.87 -0.88 -12.81
CA PHE A 58 -2.23 -1.39 -12.82
C PHE A 58 -2.47 -2.02 -14.19
N ALA A 59 -2.73 -3.32 -14.25
CA ALA A 59 -2.79 -4.07 -15.51
C ALA A 59 -1.56 -3.83 -16.42
N GLY A 60 -0.37 -3.66 -15.82
CA GLY A 60 0.89 -3.43 -16.53
C GLY A 60 1.12 -1.97 -16.98
N VAL A 61 0.19 -1.06 -16.71
CA VAL A 61 0.36 0.38 -16.98
C VAL A 61 0.87 1.08 -15.74
N GLU A 62 1.96 1.83 -15.85
CA GLU A 62 2.48 2.64 -14.74
C GLU A 62 1.50 3.74 -14.37
N VAL A 63 1.30 3.91 -13.07
CA VAL A 63 0.43 4.95 -12.49
C VAL A 63 1.19 5.72 -11.42
N PRO A 64 0.79 6.97 -11.12
CA PRO A 64 1.39 7.72 -10.02
C PRO A 64 1.26 6.97 -8.69
N ALA A 65 2.32 6.96 -7.87
CA ALA A 65 2.32 6.33 -6.54
C ALA A 65 1.20 6.86 -5.62
N LEU A 66 0.77 8.12 -5.82
CA LEU A 66 -0.38 8.71 -5.13
C LEU A 66 -1.67 7.91 -5.31
N VAL A 67 -1.85 7.21 -6.45
CA VAL A 67 -3.02 6.36 -6.67
C VAL A 67 -3.04 5.18 -5.70
N LEU A 68 -1.89 4.52 -5.48
CA LEU A 68 -1.79 3.43 -4.50
C LEU A 68 -2.02 3.94 -3.08
N GLN A 69 -1.44 5.08 -2.73
CA GLN A 69 -1.66 5.75 -1.45
C GLN A 69 -3.16 5.96 -1.18
N GLU A 70 -3.89 6.46 -2.16
CA GLU A 70 -5.33 6.72 -2.02
C GLU A 70 -6.15 5.43 -1.86
N LEU A 71 -5.79 4.35 -2.57
CA LEU A 71 -6.44 3.06 -2.40
C LEU A 71 -6.18 2.48 -1.01
N VAL A 72 -4.93 2.45 -0.57
CA VAL A 72 -4.57 1.97 0.77
C VAL A 72 -5.31 2.78 1.81
N ARG A 73 -5.28 4.12 1.70
CA ARG A 73 -6.01 5.01 2.59
C ARG A 73 -7.50 4.69 2.61
N HIS A 74 -8.15 4.59 1.46
CA HIS A 74 -9.59 4.30 1.37
C HIS A 74 -9.96 2.96 2.03
N TYR A 75 -9.25 1.89 1.72
CA TYR A 75 -9.57 0.54 2.22
C TYR A 75 -9.19 0.28 3.68
N THR A 76 -8.30 1.11 4.25
CA THR A 76 -7.86 0.96 5.64
C THR A 76 -8.56 1.91 6.60
N ARG A 77 -9.43 2.81 6.10
CA ARG A 77 -10.29 3.64 6.94
C ARG A 77 -11.16 2.76 7.83
N SER A 78 -11.25 3.14 9.09
CA SER A 78 -12.08 2.48 10.09
C SER A 78 -12.65 3.52 11.05
N SER A 79 -13.57 3.12 11.92
CA SER A 79 -14.07 4.02 12.98
C SER A 79 -12.97 4.47 13.94
N SER A 80 -11.96 3.62 14.15
CA SER A 80 -10.79 3.91 15.01
C SER A 80 -9.68 4.68 14.30
N ASP A 81 -9.63 4.62 12.97
CA ASP A 81 -8.71 5.39 12.13
C ASP A 81 -9.46 5.94 10.91
N PRO A 82 -10.13 7.12 11.07
CA PRO A 82 -10.92 7.71 10.00
C PRO A 82 -10.08 8.26 8.84
N SER A 83 -8.79 8.50 9.07
CA SER A 83 -7.83 8.91 8.03
C SER A 83 -7.47 7.74 7.13
N GLY A 84 -7.35 6.55 7.70
CA GLY A 84 -6.76 5.38 7.05
C GLY A 84 -5.23 5.48 7.01
N VAL A 85 -4.61 4.39 6.57
CA VAL A 85 -3.16 4.23 6.49
C VAL A 85 -2.56 5.17 5.44
N ARG A 86 -1.45 5.80 5.83
CA ARG A 86 -0.60 6.63 4.97
C ARG A 86 0.75 5.96 4.73
N LEU A 87 1.06 5.59 3.49
CA LEU A 87 2.33 4.95 3.11
C LEU A 87 3.51 5.94 3.06
N ASP A 88 3.22 7.23 2.91
CA ASP A 88 4.21 8.30 2.96
C ASP A 88 4.66 8.65 4.40
N GLU A 89 4.07 8.00 5.39
CA GLU A 89 4.42 8.12 6.79
C GLU A 89 5.01 6.81 7.34
N GLY A 90 5.69 6.90 8.49
CA GLY A 90 6.15 5.70 9.19
C GLY A 90 4.98 4.98 9.84
N LEU A 91 4.85 3.68 9.59
CA LEU A 91 3.84 2.81 10.20
C LEU A 91 4.39 2.15 11.45
N THR A 92 3.64 2.23 12.55
CA THR A 92 3.97 1.51 13.78
C THR A 92 3.76 0.01 13.57
N LEU A 93 4.78 -0.78 13.87
CA LEU A 93 4.70 -2.23 13.82
C LEU A 93 3.97 -2.75 15.07
N PRO A 94 3.00 -3.68 14.90
CA PRO A 94 2.24 -4.21 16.02
C PRO A 94 3.06 -5.24 16.83
N PHE A 95 2.50 -5.71 17.95
CA PHE A 95 3.02 -6.85 18.72
C PHE A 95 4.49 -6.73 19.15
N ASP A 96 4.90 -5.54 19.59
CA ASP A 96 6.27 -5.25 20.04
C ASP A 96 7.38 -5.61 19.03
N ILE A 97 7.02 -5.74 17.75
CA ILE A 97 7.99 -5.90 16.67
C ILE A 97 8.88 -4.67 16.66
N ARG A 98 10.19 -4.89 16.72
CA ARG A 98 11.21 -3.84 16.69
C ARG A 98 11.76 -3.59 15.30
N GLU A 99 11.87 -4.63 14.50
CA GLU A 99 12.54 -4.59 13.21
C GLU A 99 12.04 -5.71 12.31
N LEU A 100 11.83 -5.39 11.03
CA LEU A 100 11.66 -6.34 9.94
C LEU A 100 12.94 -6.36 9.10
N ARG A 101 13.51 -7.54 8.87
CA ARG A 101 14.63 -7.72 7.94
C ARG A 101 14.17 -8.61 6.79
N LEU A 102 14.04 -8.00 5.61
CA LEU A 102 13.54 -8.62 4.40
C LEU A 102 14.69 -8.99 3.46
N SER A 103 14.67 -10.21 2.95
CA SER A 103 15.54 -10.68 1.89
C SER A 103 14.69 -11.34 0.80
N ALA A 104 15.28 -11.65 -0.35
CA ALA A 104 14.53 -12.19 -1.50
C ALA A 104 13.78 -13.51 -1.21
N ARG A 105 14.10 -14.21 -0.11
CA ARG A 105 13.50 -15.52 0.25
C ARG A 105 13.15 -15.66 1.72
N GLU A 106 13.38 -14.63 2.52
CA GLU A 106 13.27 -14.69 3.96
C GLU A 106 12.79 -13.35 4.49
N ALA A 107 11.97 -13.41 5.54
CA ALA A 107 11.61 -12.26 6.34
C ALA A 107 11.86 -12.62 7.80
N ILE A 108 12.79 -11.92 8.45
CA ILE A 108 13.06 -12.05 9.87
C ILE A 108 12.26 -10.99 10.61
N VAL A 109 11.46 -11.44 11.57
CA VAL A 109 10.75 -10.58 12.51
C VAL A 109 11.53 -10.55 13.82
N VAL A 110 11.94 -9.36 14.26
CA VAL A 110 12.62 -9.18 15.55
C VAL A 110 11.61 -8.61 16.55
N GLN A 111 11.31 -9.36 17.60
CA GLN A 111 10.36 -9.00 18.68
C GLN A 111 11.07 -9.02 20.04
N ARG A 112 10.45 -8.39 21.05
CA ARG A 112 10.82 -8.54 22.46
C ARG A 112 9.83 -9.40 23.21
#